data_AF-A0A7C5T762-F1
#
_entry.id   AF-A0A7C5T762-F1
#
_cell.length_a   1.000
_cell.length_b   1.000
_cell.length_c   1.000
_cell.angle_alpha   90.00
_cell.angle_beta   90.00
_cell.angle_gamma   90.00
#
_symmetry.space_group_name_H-M   'P 1'
#
loop_
_entity.id
_entity.type
_entity.pdbx_description
1 polymer ?
#
loop_
_entity_poly.entity_id
_entity_poly.type
_entity_poly.pdbx_seq_one_letter_code
_entity_poly.pdbx_strand_id
1 'polypeptide(L)'
;MLVSLDRKYKAFVFDWKLSWKFFEKYLKQKEGIREQPLISQRRYEIIAFVKRTLNDNKIRFITSKDLQKVREVLLNNTGGNKFYQKASEMFINFLENFLE
;
A
#
# COMPACT_ATOMS: atom_id res chain seq x y z
N MET A 1 21.13 -2.15 13.65
CA MET A 1 21.49 -2.23 12.22
C MET A 1 20.66 -1.19 11.47
N LEU A 2 21.19 0.02 11.30
CA LEU A 2 20.60 1.01 10.40
C LEU A 2 20.86 0.49 8.98
N VAL A 3 19.86 -0.13 8.36
CA VAL A 3 19.91 -0.30 6.91
C VAL A 3 19.70 1.09 6.35
N SER A 4 20.78 1.65 5.84
CA SER A 4 20.79 2.82 4.99
C SER A 4 19.59 2.78 4.07
N LEU A 5 18.61 3.66 4.31
CA LEU A 5 17.80 4.23 3.25
C LEU A 5 18.80 4.86 2.30
N ASP A 6 19.27 4.06 1.36
CA ASP A 6 20.16 4.53 0.31
C ASP A 6 19.36 5.61 -0.41
N ARG A 7 19.77 6.88 -0.23
CA ARG A 7 19.18 8.07 -0.86
C ARG A 7 19.12 7.95 -2.39
N LYS A 8 19.71 6.89 -2.96
CA LYS A 8 19.74 6.53 -4.36
C LYS A 8 18.54 5.69 -4.84
N TYR A 9 17.79 5.04 -3.95
CA TYR A 9 16.60 4.25 -4.32
C TYR A 9 15.47 4.46 -3.31
N LYS A 10 14.52 5.35 -3.64
CA LYS A 10 13.23 5.40 -2.93
C LYS A 10 12.53 4.06 -3.16
N ALA A 11 12.40 3.26 -2.11
CA ALA A 11 11.80 1.93 -2.20
C ALA A 11 10.92 1.65 -1.00
N PHE A 12 9.81 0.97 -1.23
CA PHE A 12 8.87 0.54 -0.21
C PHE A 12 9.16 -0.91 0.18
N VAL A 13 9.47 -1.12 1.47
CA VAL A 13 9.79 -2.45 2.02
C VAL A 13 8.57 -3.04 2.73
N PHE A 14 8.02 -4.11 2.21
CA PHE A 14 6.79 -4.76 2.67
C PHE A 14 6.90 -5.39 4.06
N ASP A 15 8.08 -5.91 4.42
CA ASP A 15 8.30 -6.67 5.66
C ASP A 15 8.53 -5.77 6.89
N TRP A 16 8.39 -4.45 6.74
CA TRP A 16 8.73 -3.50 7.79
C TRP A 16 7.51 -2.80 8.37
N LYS A 17 7.36 -2.89 9.71
CA LYS A 17 6.26 -2.28 10.47
C LYS A 17 6.12 -0.78 10.20
N LEU A 18 7.21 -0.09 9.86
CA LEU A 18 7.25 1.34 9.52
C LEU A 18 6.61 1.64 8.16
N SER A 19 6.86 0.83 7.13
CA SER A 19 6.30 1.02 5.79
C SER A 19 4.77 1.03 5.81
N TRP A 20 4.17 0.11 6.57
CA TRP A 20 2.72 0.06 6.75
C TRP A 20 2.15 1.25 7.52
N LYS A 21 2.88 1.78 8.50
CA LYS A 21 2.46 2.99 9.21
C LYS A 21 2.41 4.21 8.27
N PHE A 22 3.30 4.29 7.27
CA PHE A 22 3.23 5.35 6.26
C PHE A 22 1.97 5.23 5.40
N PHE A 23 1.63 4.03 4.96
CA PHE A 23 0.41 3.81 4.19
C PHE A 23 -0.85 4.06 5.04
N GLU A 24 -0.88 3.62 6.29
CA GLU A 24 -1.97 3.91 7.23
C GLU A 24 -2.15 5.42 7.45
N LYS A 25 -1.04 6.16 7.60
CA LYS A 25 -1.06 7.62 7.72
C LYS A 25 -1.59 8.29 6.44
N TYR A 26 -1.22 7.78 5.26
CA TYR A 26 -1.75 8.25 3.98
C TYR A 26 -3.28 8.06 3.89
N LEU A 27 -3.78 6.88 4.29
CA LEU A 27 -5.23 6.62 4.32
C LEU A 27 -5.96 7.57 5.28
N LYS A 28 -5.43 7.79 6.50
CA LYS A 28 -5.97 8.77 7.46
C LYS A 28 -6.09 10.17 6.86
N GLN A 29 -5.07 10.62 6.12
CA GLN A 29 -5.09 11.94 5.47
C GLN A 29 -6.17 12.04 4.39
N LYS A 30 -6.39 10.97 3.62
CA LYS A 30 -7.42 10.93 2.56
C LYS A 30 -8.84 10.77 3.10
N GLU A 31 -9.02 10.14 4.24
CA GLU A 31 -10.33 9.92 4.89
C GLU A 31 -10.81 11.14 5.70
N GLY A 32 -9.92 12.08 6.04
CA GLY A 32 -10.24 13.25 6.85
C GLY A 32 -10.32 12.95 8.37
N ILE A 33 -10.55 14.00 9.18
CA ILE A 33 -10.36 13.98 10.65
C ILE A 33 -11.43 13.16 11.41
N ARG A 34 -12.53 12.75 10.77
CA ARG A 34 -13.62 12.04 11.47
C ARG A 34 -13.33 10.55 11.56
N GLU A 35 -12.73 10.11 12.67
CA GLU A 35 -12.63 8.69 13.02
C GLU A 35 -14.01 8.14 13.43
N GLN A 36 -14.81 7.73 12.44
CA GLN A 36 -15.97 6.89 12.70
C GLN A 36 -15.54 5.41 12.76
N PRO A 37 -16.16 4.57 13.60
CA PRO A 37 -15.80 3.14 13.73
C PRO A 37 -15.78 2.38 12.39
N LEU A 38 -16.75 2.68 11.52
CA LEU A 38 -16.86 2.10 10.17
C LEU A 38 -15.69 2.49 9.24
N ILE A 39 -15.11 3.68 9.41
CA ILE A 39 -13.97 4.15 8.61
C ILE A 39 -12.70 3.41 9.04
N SER A 40 -12.52 3.22 10.35
CA SER A 40 -11.43 2.41 10.90
C SER A 40 -11.45 0.99 10.34
N GLN A 41 -12.62 0.34 10.31
CA GLN A 41 -12.78 -1.01 9.77
C GLN A 41 -12.43 -1.10 8.28
N ARG A 42 -12.92 -0.15 7.46
CA ARG A 42 -12.58 -0.08 6.02
C ARG A 42 -11.08 0.09 5.79
N ARG A 43 -10.41 0.91 6.60
CA ARG A 43 -8.96 1.11 6.51
C ARG A 43 -8.20 -0.19 6.80
N TYR A 44 -8.59 -0.91 7.85
CA TYR A 44 -7.99 -2.21 8.16
C TYR A 44 -8.22 -3.23 7.04
N GLU A 45 -9.41 -3.24 6.44
CA GLU A 45 -9.71 -4.11 5.29
C GLU A 45 -8.85 -3.78 4.07
N ILE A 46 -8.66 -2.50 3.76
CA ILE A 46 -7.77 -2.03 2.67
C ILE A 46 -6.33 -2.51 2.92
N ILE A 47 -5.79 -2.25 4.11
CA ILE A 47 -4.42 -2.64 4.46
C ILE A 47 -4.28 -4.17 4.43
N ALA A 48 -5.24 -4.90 4.98
CA ALA A 48 -5.22 -6.36 5.02
C ALA A 48 -5.33 -6.98 3.62
N PHE A 49 -6.11 -6.39 2.72
CA PHE A 49 -6.17 -6.81 1.32
C PHE A 49 -4.81 -6.61 0.64
N VAL A 50 -4.28 -5.38 0.63
CA VAL A 50 -2.99 -5.07 -0.01
C VAL A 50 -1.88 -5.93 0.57
N LYS A 51 -1.87 -6.09 1.90
CA LYS A 51 -0.87 -6.91 2.58
C LYS A 51 -0.93 -8.37 2.12
N ARG A 52 -2.10 -9.00 2.15
CA ARG A 52 -2.24 -10.39 1.71
C ARG A 52 -1.83 -10.57 0.25
N THR A 53 -2.34 -9.72 -0.64
CA THR A 53 -2.06 -9.81 -2.07
C THR A 53 -0.57 -9.72 -2.38
N LEU A 54 0.16 -8.76 -1.79
CA LEU A 54 1.60 -8.64 -2.01
C LEU A 54 2.38 -9.83 -1.40
N ASN A 55 1.97 -10.33 -0.23
CA ASN A 55 2.61 -11.48 0.40
C ASN A 55 2.43 -12.77 -0.42
N ASP A 56 1.21 -13.03 -0.88
CA ASP A 56 0.87 -14.21 -1.69
C ASP A 56 1.65 -14.23 -3.01
N ASN A 57 1.92 -13.03 -3.56
CA ASN A 57 2.72 -12.83 -4.76
C ASN A 57 4.23 -12.63 -4.47
N LYS A 58 4.67 -12.83 -3.22
CA LYS A 58 6.07 -12.73 -2.76
C LYS A 58 6.72 -11.36 -3.07
N ILE A 59 5.93 -10.29 -3.13
CA ILE A 59 6.40 -8.92 -3.36
C ILE A 59 6.85 -8.32 -2.04
N ARG A 60 8.17 -8.31 -1.81
CA ARG A 60 8.76 -7.82 -0.55
C ARG A 60 9.35 -6.41 -0.65
N PHE A 61 9.67 -5.99 -1.86
CA PHE A 61 10.37 -4.75 -2.15
C PHE A 61 9.77 -4.15 -3.41
N ILE A 62 9.42 -2.86 -3.35
CA ILE A 62 8.77 -2.15 -4.45
C ILE A 62 9.55 -0.89 -4.74
N THR A 63 10.03 -0.74 -5.98
CA THR A 63 10.62 0.49 -6.50
C THR A 63 9.67 1.17 -7.48
N SER A 64 10.01 2.38 -7.93
CA SER A 64 9.25 3.10 -8.96
C SER A 64 9.09 2.27 -10.25
N LYS A 65 10.07 1.41 -10.58
CA LYS A 65 10.01 0.51 -11.75
C LYS A 65 8.99 -0.62 -11.59
N ASP A 66 8.66 -0.98 -10.35
CA ASP A 66 7.75 -2.09 -10.05
C ASP A 66 6.29 -1.65 -9.96
N LEU A 67 6.00 -0.34 -10.03
CA LEU A 67 4.65 0.21 -9.84
C LEU A 67 3.61 -0.41 -10.75
N GLN A 68 3.90 -0.55 -12.05
CA GLN A 68 2.98 -1.14 -13.01
C GLN A 68 2.69 -2.61 -12.67
N LYS A 69 3.73 -3.39 -12.37
CA LYS A 69 3.61 -4.79 -11.97
C LYS A 69 2.79 -4.94 -10.69
N VAL A 70 3.01 -4.07 -9.70
CA VAL A 70 2.26 -4.07 -8.44
C VAL A 70 0.79 -3.72 -8.70
N ARG A 71 0.50 -2.74 -9.57
CA ARG A 71 -0.87 -2.38 -9.97
C ARG A 71 -1.58 -3.59 -10.59
N GLU A 72 -0.95 -4.26 -11.55
CA GLU A 72 -1.52 -5.44 -12.22
C GLU A 72 -1.81 -6.56 -11.22
N VAL A 73 -0.87 -6.88 -10.34
CA VAL A 73 -1.04 -7.91 -9.31
C VAL A 73 -2.21 -7.58 -8.38
N LEU A 74 -2.28 -6.34 -7.91
CA LEU A 74 -3.37 -5.91 -7.03
C LEU A 74 -4.72 -5.99 -7.72
N LEU A 75 -4.84 -5.45 -8.94
CA LEU A 75 -6.08 -5.44 -9.71
C LEU A 75 -6.56 -6.85 -10.08
N ASN A 76 -5.65 -7.74 -10.48
CA ASN A 76 -5.99 -9.13 -10.81
C ASN A 76 -6.50 -9.91 -9.59
N ASN A 77 -6.01 -9.60 -8.39
CA ASN A 77 -6.46 -10.23 -7.14
C ASN A 77 -7.76 -9.62 -6.57
N THR A 78 -8.31 -8.57 -7.18
CA THR A 78 -9.58 -7.97 -6.72
C THR A 78 -10.80 -8.85 -7.01
N GLY A 79 -10.69 -9.80 -7.96
CA GLY A 79 -11.82 -10.62 -8.40
C GLY A 79 -12.99 -9.80 -8.95
N GLY A 80 -12.73 -8.59 -9.47
CA GLY A 80 -13.78 -7.67 -9.95
C GLY A 80 -14.49 -6.86 -8.85
N ASN A 81 -14.08 -6.98 -7.59
CA ASN A 81 -14.67 -6.22 -6.49
C ASN A 81 -14.24 -4.73 -6.56
N LYS A 82 -15.22 -3.84 -6.78
CA LYS A 82 -15.01 -2.38 -6.86
C LYS A 82 -14.33 -1.77 -5.64
N PHE A 83 -14.58 -2.31 -4.44
CA PHE A 83 -13.94 -1.83 -3.21
C PHE A 83 -12.44 -2.15 -3.23
N TYR A 84 -12.06 -3.38 -3.57
CA TYR A 84 -10.65 -3.77 -3.64
C TYR A 84 -9.91 -3.16 -4.84
N GLN A 85 -10.62 -2.87 -5.94
CA GLN A 85 -10.07 -2.07 -7.04
C GLN A 85 -9.70 -0.66 -6.56
N LYS A 86 -10.62 0.00 -5.84
CA LYS A 86 -10.34 1.32 -5.26
C LYS A 86 -9.21 1.27 -4.21
N ALA A 87 -9.16 0.22 -3.39
CA ALA A 87 -8.08 -0.02 -2.44
C ALA A 87 -6.71 -0.17 -3.14
N SER A 88 -6.69 -0.89 -4.27
CA SER A 88 -5.50 -1.09 -5.10
C SER A 88 -4.99 0.25 -5.63
N GLU A 89 -5.86 1.05 -6.27
CA GLU A 89 -5.48 2.37 -6.78
C GLU A 89 -5.03 3.33 -5.67
N MET A 90 -5.65 3.29 -4.49
CA MET A 90 -5.21 4.08 -3.34
C MET A 90 -3.78 3.73 -2.92
N PHE A 91 -3.42 2.44 -2.93
CA PHE A 91 -2.07 2.01 -2.61
C PHE A 91 -1.07 2.39 -3.71
N ILE A 92 -1.45 2.28 -4.98
CA ILE A 92 -0.59 2.73 -6.10
C ILE A 92 -0.34 4.23 -6.01
N ASN A 93 -1.36 5.05 -5.80
CA ASN A 93 -1.19 6.49 -5.60
C ASN A 93 -0.30 6.79 -4.40
N PHE A 94 -0.43 6.04 -3.30
CA PHE A 94 0.49 6.16 -2.17
C PHE A 94 1.94 5.87 -2.60
N LEU A 95 2.18 4.78 -3.33
CA LEU A 95 3.53 4.41 -3.78
C LEU A 95 4.10 5.43 -4.77
N GLU A 96 3.29 5.95 -5.70
CA GLU A 96 3.70 7.03 -6.61
C GLU A 96 4.18 8.24 -5.81
N ASN A 97 3.38 8.74 -4.86
CA ASN A 97 3.75 9.88 -4.01
C ASN A 97 4.94 9.60 -3.06
N PHE A 98 5.14 8.34 -2.65
CA PHE A 98 6.19 7.96 -1.71
C PHE A 98 7.55 7.71 -2.40
N LEU A 99 7.51 7.21 -3.64
CA LEU A 99 8.68 6.81 -4.41
C LEU A 99 9.17 7.90 -5.39
N GLU A 100 8.33 8.91 -5.67
CA GLU A 100 8.70 10.14 -6.38
C GLU A 100 9.45 11.12 -5.48
#